data_AF-A0A8J6NTC2-F1
#
_entry.id   AF-A0A8J6NTC2-F1
#
_cell.length_a   1.000
_cell.length_b   1.000
_cell.length_c   1.000
_cell.angle_alpha   90.00
_cell.angle_beta   90.00
_cell.angle_gamma   90.00
#
_symmetry.space_group_name_H-M   'P 1'
#
loop_
_entity.id
_entity.type
_entity.pdbx_description
1 polymer ?
#
loop_
_entity_poly.entity_id
_entity_poly.type
_entity_poly.pdbx_seq_one_letter_code
_entity_poly.pdbx_strand_id
1 'polypeptide(L)' 'MQTATSKLTRKYQATVPEVVRKKLKLNAGDVIAFEIENETIKLRKARPVDIEFSSALVPTLSEWESQNDEEAYNDL' A
#
# COMPACT_ATOMS: atom_id res chain seq x y z
N MET A 1 -16.82 12.46 -16.79
CA MET A 1 -15.58 11.91 -16.21
C MET A 1 -14.44 12.85 -16.54
N GLN A 2 -13.58 13.18 -15.59
CA GLN A 2 -12.36 13.97 -15.84
C GLN A 2 -11.16 13.03 -15.90
N THR A 3 -10.42 13.08 -16.99
CA THR A 3 -9.23 12.25 -17.21
C THR A 3 -7.99 13.12 -17.13
N ALA A 4 -7.01 12.73 -16.32
CA ALA A 4 -5.70 13.35 -16.28
C ALA A 4 -4.64 12.28 -16.48
N THR A 5 -3.60 12.59 -17.25
CA THR A 5 -2.54 11.63 -17.61
C THR A 5 -1.18 12.17 -17.21
N SER A 6 -0.24 11.26 -16.96
CA SER A 6 1.15 11.57 -16.64
C SER A 6 2.06 10.54 -17.26
N LYS A 7 3.24 10.95 -17.73
CA LYS A 7 4.23 10.02 -18.29
C LYS A 7 4.89 9.22 -17.18
N LEU A 8 4.99 7.91 -17.38
CA LEU A 8 5.78 7.02 -16.53
C LEU A 8 7.27 7.15 -16.90
N THR A 9 8.09 7.40 -15.89
CA THR A 9 9.55 7.46 -16.05
C THR A 9 10.17 6.06 -16.05
N ARG A 10 11.46 5.97 -16.40
CA ARG A 10 12.22 4.70 -16.35
C ARG A 10 12.30 4.07 -14.95
N LYS A 11 12.13 4.88 -13.90
CA LYS A 11 12.10 4.41 -12.50
C LYS A 11 10.69 4.07 -12.03
N TYR A 12 9.75 3.90 -12.95
CA TYR A 12 8.33 3.62 -12.66
C TYR A 12 7.65 4.71 -11.80
N GLN A 13 8.17 5.94 -11.84
CA GLN A 13 7.54 7.08 -11.18
C GLN A 13 6.66 7.83 -12.19
N ALA A 14 5.46 8.21 -11.78
CA ALA A 14 4.58 9.11 -12.51
C ALA A 14 4.15 10.24 -11.58
N THR A 15 4.11 11.47 -12.11
CA THR A 15 3.66 12.62 -11.32
C THR A 15 2.15 12.55 -11.14
N VAL A 16 1.67 12.53 -9.89
CA VAL A 16 0.23 12.62 -9.59
C VAL A 16 -0.28 13.98 -10.08
N PRO A 17 -1.22 14.04 -11.06
CA PRO A 17 -1.68 15.30 -11.63
C PRO A 17 -2.30 16.23 -10.58
N GLU A 18 -2.21 17.54 -10.79
CA GLU A 18 -2.66 18.55 -9.82
C GLU A 18 -4.11 18.36 -9.39
N VAL A 19 -5.00 18.05 -10.34
CA VAL A 19 -6.41 17.80 -10.07
C VAL A 19 -6.62 16.62 -9.12
N VAL A 20 -5.82 15.56 -9.26
CA VAL A 20 -5.86 14.38 -8.39
C VAL A 20 -5.31 14.74 -7.01
N ARG A 21 -4.18 15.46 -6.93
CA ARG A 21 -3.61 15.91 -5.64
C ARG A 21 -4.58 16.75 -4.84
N LYS A 22 -5.24 17.73 -5.49
CA LYS A 22 -6.26 18.59 -4.87
C LYS A 22 -7.46 17.77 -4.39
N LYS A 23 -7.96 16.83 -5.21
CA LYS A 23 -9.11 16.00 -4.88
C LYS A 23 -8.84 15.08 -3.69
N LEU A 24 -7.65 14.49 -3.63
CA LEU A 24 -7.22 13.57 -2.57
C LEU A 24 -6.55 14.28 -1.38
N LYS A 25 -6.39 15.61 -1.43
CA LYS A 25 -5.70 16.44 -0.42
C LYS A 25 -4.29 15.90 -0.10
N LEU A 26 -3.54 15.54 -1.15
CA LEU A 26 -2.19 14.99 -1.04
C LEU A 26 -1.15 16.09 -0.86
N ASN A 27 -0.24 15.86 0.08
CA ASN A 27 0.94 16.66 0.35
C ASN A 27 2.21 15.81 0.18
N ALA A 28 3.37 16.47 0.11
CA ALA A 28 4.65 15.76 0.12
C ALA A 28 4.78 14.94 1.42
N GLY A 29 5.23 13.69 1.29
CA GLY A 29 5.33 12.75 2.41
C GLY A 29 4.07 11.93 2.68
N ASP A 30 2.93 12.25 2.06
CA ASP A 30 1.75 11.40 2.14
C ASP A 30 1.98 10.05 1.44
N VAL A 31 1.51 8.98 2.07
CA VAL A 31 1.49 7.64 1.49
C VAL A 31 0.21 7.46 0.67
N ILE A 32 0.32 6.84 -0.51
CA ILE A 32 -0.80 6.55 -1.41
C ILE A 32 -1.02 5.04 -1.43
N ALA A 33 -2.25 4.61 -1.18
CA ALA A 33 -2.66 3.23 -1.36
C ALA A 33 -3.14 3.00 -2.79
N PHE A 34 -2.68 1.90 -3.39
CA PHE A 34 -3.11 1.40 -4.69
C PHE A 34 -4.00 0.18 -4.46
N GLU A 35 -5.30 0.34 -4.67
CA GLU A 35 -6.25 -0.77 -4.61
C GLU A 35 -6.38 -1.38 -6.01
N ILE A 36 -6.11 -2.67 -6.10
CA ILE A 36 -6.09 -3.41 -7.36
C ILE A 36 -7.42 -4.16 -7.48
N GLU A 37 -8.28 -3.73 -8.42
CA GLU A 37 -9.57 -4.36 -8.69
C GLU A 37 -9.63 -4.79 -10.17
N ASN A 38 -9.34 -6.06 -10.44
CA ASN A 38 -9.27 -6.62 -11.79
C ASN A 38 -8.34 -5.79 -12.70
N GLU A 39 -8.90 -5.14 -13.72
CA GLU A 39 -8.19 -4.27 -14.67
C GLU A 39 -8.19 -2.79 -14.27
N THR A 40 -8.75 -2.45 -13.10
CA THR A 40 -8.84 -1.07 -12.61
C THR A 40 -8.02 -0.89 -11.34
N ILE A 41 -7.22 0.18 -11.31
CA ILE A 41 -6.50 0.60 -10.10
C ILE A 41 -7.18 1.82 -9.51
N LYS A 42 -7.55 1.75 -8.23
CA LYS A 42 -8.06 2.91 -7.48
C LYS A 42 -6.94 3.46 -6.60
N LEU A 43 -6.80 4.79 -6.62
CA LEU A 43 -5.84 5.50 -5.77
C LEU A 43 -6.60 6.21 -4.66
N ARG A 44 -6.06 6.11 -3.44
CA ARG A 44 -6.50 6.91 -2.30
C ARG A 44 -5.33 7.27 -1.41
N LYS A 45 -5.52 8.28 -0.56
CA LYS A 45 -4.58 8.54 0.55
C LYS A 45 -4.61 7.34 1.49
N ALA A 46 -3.42 6.86 1.88
CA ALA A 46 -3.32 5.79 2.85
C ALA A 46 -3.79 6.28 4.23
N ARG A 47 -4.48 5.40 4.95
CA ARG A 47 -4.90 5.58 6.34
C ARG A 47 -3.87 4.86 7.23
N PRO A 48 -3.83 5.17 8.54
CA PRO A 48 -2.94 4.49 9.48
C PRO A 48 -3.04 2.96 9.40
N VAL A 49 -4.27 2.43 9.28
CA VAL A 49 -4.50 0.98 9.15
C VAL A 49 -3.82 0.37 7.92
N ASP A 50 -3.64 1.11 6.83
CA ASP A 50 -2.97 0.58 5.63
C ASP A 50 -1.45 0.48 5.81
N ILE A 51 -0.90 1.12 6.84
CA ILE A 51 0.53 1.17 7.16
C ILE A 51 0.83 0.24 8.34
N GLU A 52 -0.06 0.23 9.34
CA GLU A 52 0.18 -0.41 10.64
C GLU A 52 -0.47 -1.78 10.81
N PHE A 53 -1.38 -2.21 9.93
CA PHE A 53 -2.10 -3.48 10.12
C PHE A 53 -1.15 -4.68 10.32
N SER A 54 -0.10 -4.79 9.49
CA SER A 54 0.90 -5.85 9.65
C SER A 54 1.69 -5.70 10.94
N SER A 55 2.08 -4.47 11.31
CA SER A 55 2.85 -4.22 12.54
C SER A 55 2.03 -4.44 13.83
N ALA A 56 0.71 -4.22 13.79
CA ALA A 56 -0.18 -4.42 14.92
C ALA A 56 -0.59 -5.89 15.09
N LEU A 57 -0.65 -6.67 14.00
CA LEU A 57 -0.99 -8.09 14.04
C LEU A 57 0.15 -8.99 14.52
N VAL A 58 1.38 -8.70 14.11
CA VAL A 58 2.56 -9.54 14.43
C VAL A 58 2.68 -9.83 15.94
N PRO A 59 2.57 -8.85 16.86
CA PRO A 59 2.64 -9.12 18.30
C PRO A 59 1.52 -10.01 18.85
N THR A 60 0.38 -10.10 18.15
CA THR A 60 -0.76 -10.93 18.56
C THR A 60 -0.67 -12.38 18.06
N LEU A 61 0.29 -12.67 17.17
CA LEU A 61 0.53 -14.00 16.61
C LEU A 61 1.72 -14.71 17.29
N SER A 62 2.14 -14.26 18.47
CA SER A 62 3.26 -14.85 19.23
C SER A 62 3.06 -16.34 19.55
N GLU A 63 1.82 -16.85 19.49
CA GLU A 63 1.50 -18.27 19.65
C GLU A 63 2.03 -19.16 18.52
N TRP A 64 2.43 -18.57 17.38
CA TRP A 64 2.94 -19.25 16.19
C TRP A 64 4.46 -19.10 15.98
N GLU A 65 5.16 -18.52 16.96
CA GLU A 65 6.63 -18.39 16.96
C GLU A 65 7.31 -19.50 17.81
N SER A 66 6.66 -20.66 17.96
CA SER A 66 7.24 -21.73 18.77
C SER A 66 8.31 -22.51 18.00
N GLN A 67 9.21 -23.17 18.74
CA GLN A 67 10.23 -24.03 18.14
C GLN A 67 9.62 -25.19 17.33
N ASN A 68 8.44 -25.66 17.73
CA ASN A 68 7.67 -26.66 16.98
C ASN A 68 7.14 -26.11 15.64
N ASP A 69 6.81 -24.81 15.58
CA ASP A 69 6.35 -24.17 14.35
C ASP A 69 7.52 -23.95 13.39
N GLU A 70 8.69 -23.52 13.90
CA GLU A 70 9.92 -23.43 13.10
C GLU A 70 10.35 -24.80 12.55
N GLU A 71 10.32 -25.87 13.36
CA GLU A 71 10.68 -27.22 12.90
C GLU A 71 9.71 -27.77 11.84
N ALA A 72 8.43 -27.36 11.87
CA ALA A 72 7.41 -27.86 10.96
C ALA A 72 7.28 -27.08 9.65
N TYR A 73 7.65 -25.78 9.62
CA TYR A 73 7.28 -24.88 8.52
C TYR A 73 8.41 -23.99 7.96
N ASN A 74 9.64 -24.07 8.47
CA ASN A 74 10.72 -23.14 8.09
C ASN A 74 11.28 -23.34 6.66
N ASP A 75 10.98 -24.46 5.99
CA ASP A 75 11.45 -24.78 4.64
C ASP A 75 10.36 -24.72 3.54
N LEU A 76 9.17 -24.19 3.87
CA LEU A 76 8.02 -24.04 2.97
C LEU A 76 7.92 -22.69 2.25
#